data_AF-A0A2V6NKK8-F1
#
_entry.id   AF-A0A2V6NKK8-F1
#
_cell.length_a   1.000
_cell.length_b   1.000
_cell.length_c   1.000
_cell.angle_alpha   90.00
_cell.angle_beta   90.00
_cell.angle_gamma   90.00
#
_symmetry.space_group_name_H-M   'P 1'
#
loop_
_entity.id
_entity.type
_entity.pdbx_description
1 polymer ?
#
loop_
_entity_poly.entity_id
_entity_poly.type
_entity_poly.pdbx_seq_one_letter_code
_entity_poly.pdbx_strand_id
1 'polypeptide(L)' 'MPDGDANADSKRMQVLLRRFEIPLLQFATRITGDRERARDVVQETFVKFQNNGAFQSPEP' A
#
# COMPACT_ATOMS: atom_id res chain seq x y z
N MET A 1 -3.37 -14.25 22.01
CA MET A 1 -3.21 -14.65 20.60
C MET A 1 -3.50 -13.43 19.73
N PRO A 2 -2.50 -12.78 19.12
CA PRO A 2 -2.64 -11.54 18.34
C PRO A 2 -2.93 -11.76 16.84
N ASP A 3 -3.15 -12.99 16.40
CA ASP A 3 -3.22 -13.34 14.97
C ASP A 3 -4.49 -12.85 14.24
N GLY A 4 -5.49 -12.37 14.98
CA GLY A 4 -6.75 -11.85 14.41
C GLY A 4 -6.57 -10.56 13.60
N ASP A 5 -5.76 -9.63 14.12
CA ASP A 5 -5.60 -8.29 13.55
C ASP A 5 -4.68 -8.29 12.32
N ALA A 6 -3.60 -9.09 12.34
CA ALA A 6 -2.69 -9.24 11.20
C ALA A 6 -3.38 -9.77 9.94
N ASN A 7 -4.38 -10.65 10.10
CA ASN A 7 -5.17 -11.19 9.00
C ASN A 7 -6.17 -10.16 8.45
N ALA A 8 -6.75 -9.33 9.34
CA ALA A 8 -7.65 -8.25 8.93
C ALA A 8 -6.90 -7.15 8.16
N ASP A 9 -5.71 -6.76 8.61
CA ASP A 9 -4.86 -5.76 7.96
C ASP A 9 -4.35 -6.27 6.60
N SER A 10 -3.99 -7.55 6.52
CA SER A 10 -3.63 -8.19 5.26
C SER A 10 -4.78 -8.16 4.25
N LYS A 11 -6.03 -8.39 4.68
CA LYS A 11 -7.22 -8.28 3.81
C LYS A 11 -7.47 -6.85 3.38
N ARG A 12 -7.36 -5.86 4.27
CA ARG A 12 -7.50 -4.43 3.95
C ARG A 12 -6.42 -3.98 2.95
N MET A 13 -5.19 -4.43 3.13
CA MET A 13 -4.09 -4.17 2.20
C MET A 13 -4.37 -4.76 0.81
N GLN A 14 -4.87 -6.00 0.71
CA GLN A 14 -5.24 -6.58 -0.58
C GLN A 14 -6.32 -5.79 -1.32
N VAL A 15 -7.30 -5.23 -0.59
CA VAL A 15 -8.32 -4.35 -1.17
C VAL A 15 -7.70 -3.07 -1.71
N LEU A 16 -6.79 -2.44 -0.96
CA LEU A 16 -6.07 -1.24 -1.41
C LEU A 16 -5.20 -1.52 -2.63
N LEU A 17 -4.42 -2.60 -2.63
CA LEU A 17 -3.57 -2.99 -3.76
C LEU A 17 -4.41 -3.17 -5.03
N ARG A 18 -5.48 -3.97 -4.97
CA ARG A 18 -6.37 -4.18 -6.12
C ARG A 18 -6.97 -2.89 -6.66
N ARG A 19 -7.26 -1.93 -5.78
CA ARG A 19 -7.90 -0.67 -6.16
C ARG A 19 -6.91 0.37 -6.67
N PHE A 20 -5.71 0.42 -6.11
CA PHE A 20 -4.80 1.55 -6.29
C PHE A 20 -3.47 1.21 -6.96
N GLU A 21 -3.12 -0.07 -7.18
CA GLU A 21 -1.89 -0.44 -7.88
C GLU A 21 -1.79 0.21 -9.26
N ILE A 22 -2.81 0.04 -10.11
CA ILE A 22 -2.79 0.58 -11.48
C ILE A 22 -2.79 2.12 -11.48
N PRO A 23 -3.70 2.82 -10.74
CA PRO A 23 -3.68 4.28 -10.66
C PRO A 23 -2.36 4.85 -10.15
N LEU A 24 -1.78 4.27 -9.09
CA LEU A 24 -0.52 4.75 -8.52
C LEU A 24 0.66 4.47 -9.44
N LEU A 25 0.67 3.31 -10.12
CA LEU A 25 1.71 3.01 -11.10
C LEU A 25 1.66 3.98 -12.28
N GLN A 26 0.47 4.31 -12.78
CA GLN A 26 0.32 5.32 -13.84
C GLN A 26 0.77 6.71 -13.37
N PHE A 27 0.40 7.10 -12.15
CA PHE A 27 0.83 8.37 -11.57
C PHE A 27 2.35 8.44 -11.42
N ALA A 28 2.97 7.42 -10.81
CA ALA A 28 4.41 7.35 -10.63
C ALA A 28 5.14 7.31 -11.98
N THR A 29 4.62 6.58 -12.97
CA THR A 29 5.21 6.53 -14.32
C THR A 29 5.22 7.90 -15.00
N ARG A 30 4.20 8.74 -14.77
CA ARG A 30 4.17 10.12 -15.30
C ARG A 30 5.25 11.02 -14.67
N ILE A 31 5.71 10.70 -13.46
CA ILE A 31 6.73 11.46 -12.73
C ILE A 31 8.13 10.92 -13.06
N THR A 32 8.30 9.60 -13.05
CA THR A 32 9.61 8.95 -13.23
C THR A 32 10.01 8.84 -14.69
N GLY A 33 9.05 8.81 -15.62
CA GLY A 33 9.29 8.47 -17.03
C GLY A 33 9.71 7.01 -17.26
N ASP A 34 9.82 6.22 -16.19
CA ASP A 34 10.32 4.85 -16.17
C ASP A 34 9.37 3.98 -15.37
N ARG A 35 8.85 2.94 -16.03
CA ARG A 35 7.86 2.02 -15.47
C ARG A 35 8.43 1.11 -14.40
N GLU A 36 9.68 0.67 -14.50
CA GLU A 36 10.31 -0.17 -13.48
C GLU A 36 10.53 0.67 -12.22
N ARG A 37 11.10 1.86 -12.39
CA ARG A 37 11.27 2.79 -11.26
C ARG A 37 9.96 3.24 -10.64
N ALA A 38 8.90 3.39 -11.43
CA ALA A 38 7.56 3.67 -10.93
C ALA A 38 7.00 2.52 -10.08
N ARG A 39 7.27 1.27 -10.46
CA ARG A 39 6.85 0.09 -9.68
C ARG A 39 7.53 0.08 -8.32
N ASP A 40 8.83 0.35 -8.27
CA ASP A 40 9.60 0.37 -7.02
C ASP A 40 9.04 1.43 -6.05
N VAL A 41 8.76 2.63 -6.55
CA VAL A 41 8.17 3.72 -5.75
C VAL A 41 6.80 3.34 -5.20
N VAL A 42 5.94 2.72 -6.01
CA VAL A 42 4.61 2.29 -5.57
C VAL A 42 4.70 1.20 -4.50
N GLN A 43 5.59 0.22 -4.69
CA GLN A 43 5.81 -0.83 -3.69
C GLN A 43 6.34 -0.26 -2.38
N GLU A 44 7.35 0.61 -2.42
CA GLU A 44 7.90 1.27 -1.24
C GLU A 44 6.82 2.08 -0.50
N THR A 45 5.91 2.72 -1.24
CA THR A 45 4.80 3.47 -0.68
C THR A 45 3.84 2.57 0.11
N PHE A 46 3.47 1.41 -0.43
CA PHE A 46 2.60 0.47 0.28
C PHE A 46 3.29 -0.14 1.51
N VAL A 47 4.59 -0.43 1.44
CA VAL A 47 5.37 -0.92 2.60
C VAL A 47 5.40 0.14 3.70
N LYS A 48 5.68 1.41 3.36
CA LYS A 48 5.65 2.52 4.33
C LYS A 48 4.26 2.72 4.92
N PHE A 49 3.21 2.62 4.10
CA PHE A 49 1.82 2.72 4.56
C PHE A 49 1.51 1.65 5.61
N GLN A 50 1.92 0.40 5.39
CA GLN A 50 1.74 -0.67 6.37
C GLN A 50 2.55 -0.43 7.66
N ASN A 51 3.82 -0.06 7.52
CA ASN A 51 4.72 0.13 8.66
C ASN A 51 4.33 1.31 9.55
N ASN A 52 3.69 2.34 8.99
CA ASN A 52 3.23 3.51 9.72
C ASN A 52 1.90 3.29 10.46
N GLY A 53 1.45 2.02 10.58
CA GLY A 53 0.22 1.70 11.30
C GLY A 53 -1.02 2.25 10.59
N ALA A 54 -1.05 2.33 9.26
CA ALA A 54 -2.16 2.96 8.54
C ALA A 54 -3.54 2.29 8.72
N PHE A 55 -3.59 1.10 9.33
CA PHE A 55 -4.83 0.43 9.73
C PHE A 55 -5.08 0.45 11.24
N GLN A 56 -4.18 1.04 12.03
CA GLN A 56 -4.43 1.35 13.44
C GLN A 56 -5.53 2.41 13.46
N SER A 57 -6.68 2.06 14.04
CA SER A 57 -7.74 3.03 14.25
C SER A 57 -7.28 4.04 15.30
N PRO A 58 -7.60 5.34 15.17
CA PRO A 58 -7.50 6.22 16.33
C PRO A 58 -8.38 5.62 17.44
N GLU A 59 -7.82 5.42 18.63
CA GLU A 59 -8.64 5.09 19.81
C GLU A 59 -9.71 6.19 19.98
N PRO A 60 -10.96 5.81 20.34
CA PRO A 60 -12.03 6.78 20.62
C PRO A 60 -11.74 7.68 21.83
#